data_AF-W1DGZ0-F1
#
_entry.id   AF-W1DGZ0-F1
#
_cell.length_a   1.000
_cell.length_b   1.000
_cell.length_c   1.000
_cell.angle_alpha   90.00
_cell.angle_beta   90.00
_cell.angle_gamma   90.00
#
_symmetry.space_group_name_H-M   'P 1'
#
loop_
_entity.id
_entity.type
_entity.pdbx_description
1 polymer ?
#
loop_
_entity_poly.entity_id
_entity_poly.type
_entity_poly.pdbx_seq_one_letter_code
_entity_poly.pdbx_strand_id
1 'polypeptide(L)'
;MKRAMQWMPISEKAGAAWGVDPQLITAIIAIESGGNPAVVSKSGAVGLMQLKPSTSGRDVYRRMGWRGEPSVSELKNPERNISMGAAYLSILENGPLAGIKDPQVMRYAVVVSYANGAGALLRTFSSNRQDAIEEINDLDADEFFEHVVKKHPAPQAPRYIWKLQKALDAM
;
A
#
# COMPACT_ATOMS: atom_id res chain seq x y z
N MET A 1 -2.10 -17.05 4.42
CA MET A 1 -1.31 -16.45 5.52
C MET A 1 0.05 -17.12 5.75
N LYS A 2 0.12 -18.44 6.01
CA LYS A 2 1.38 -19.17 6.32
C LYS A 2 2.60 -18.85 5.44
N ARG A 3 2.44 -18.76 4.12
CA ARG A 3 3.53 -18.39 3.18
C ARG A 3 3.95 -16.92 3.24
N ALA A 4 3.09 -16.01 3.67
CA ALA A 4 3.49 -14.62 3.85
C ALA A 4 4.28 -14.43 5.15
N MET A 5 3.91 -15.16 6.22
CA MET A 5 4.59 -15.12 7.52
C MET A 5 6.07 -15.54 7.45
N GLN A 6 6.47 -16.36 6.48
CA GLN A 6 7.89 -16.71 6.30
C GLN A 6 8.78 -15.47 6.03
N TRP A 7 8.18 -14.40 5.52
CA TRP A 7 8.86 -13.14 5.21
C TRP A 7 8.82 -12.12 6.36
N MET A 8 8.18 -12.47 7.50
CA MET A 8 8.04 -11.57 8.66
C MET A 8 9.38 -10.98 9.13
N PRO A 9 10.51 -11.72 9.21
CA PRO A 9 11.78 -11.11 9.60
C PRO A 9 12.25 -9.99 8.67
N ILE A 10 11.95 -10.10 7.37
CA ILE A 10 12.26 -9.05 6.39
C ILE A 10 11.26 -7.90 6.52
N SER A 11 9.97 -8.20 6.74
CA SER A 11 8.93 -7.21 7.02
C SER A 11 9.24 -6.38 8.27
N GLU A 12 9.73 -6.99 9.35
CA GLU A 12 10.15 -6.31 10.58
C GLU A 12 11.31 -5.36 10.32
N LYS A 13 12.34 -5.84 9.62
CA LYS A 13 13.50 -5.02 9.26
C LYS A 13 13.10 -3.84 8.37
N ALA A 14 12.25 -4.07 7.36
CA ALA A 14 11.78 -3.02 6.47
C ALA A 14 10.84 -2.05 7.19
N GLY A 15 9.93 -2.55 8.01
CA GLY A 15 9.00 -1.76 8.81
C GLY A 15 9.73 -0.82 9.77
N ALA A 16 10.74 -1.33 10.48
CA ALA A 16 11.59 -0.51 11.34
C ALA A 16 12.35 0.59 10.58
N ALA A 17 12.81 0.31 9.36
CA ALA A 17 13.54 1.28 8.54
C ALA A 17 12.65 2.38 7.94
N TRP A 18 11.39 2.06 7.63
CA TRP A 18 10.46 2.95 6.91
C TRP A 18 9.32 3.51 7.76
N GLY A 19 9.23 3.11 9.03
CA GLY A 19 8.16 3.51 9.94
C GLY A 19 6.81 2.88 9.60
N VAL A 20 6.81 1.65 9.08
CA VAL A 20 5.60 0.94 8.63
C VAL A 20 5.37 -0.30 9.46
N ASP A 21 4.12 -0.57 9.84
CA ASP A 21 3.73 -1.77 10.59
C ASP A 21 4.11 -3.07 9.82
N PRO A 22 4.96 -3.96 10.39
CA PRO A 22 5.32 -5.24 9.78
C PRO A 22 4.12 -6.15 9.49
N GLN A 23 3.04 -6.06 10.29
CA GLN A 23 1.80 -6.80 10.04
C GLN A 23 1.10 -6.28 8.78
N LEU A 24 1.07 -4.96 8.58
CA LEU A 24 0.53 -4.36 7.35
C LEU A 24 1.31 -4.81 6.11
N ILE A 25 2.64 -4.79 6.17
CA ILE A 25 3.52 -5.28 5.09
C ILE A 25 3.20 -6.75 4.79
N THR A 26 3.14 -7.58 5.82
CA THR A 26 2.92 -9.02 5.68
C THR A 26 1.51 -9.34 5.18
N ALA A 27 0.50 -8.55 5.55
CA ALA A 27 -0.85 -8.65 5.02
C ALA A 27 -0.89 -8.33 3.53
N ILE A 28 -0.22 -7.26 3.10
CA ILE A 28 -0.12 -6.88 1.68
C ILE A 28 0.57 -7.98 0.89
N ILE A 29 1.66 -8.57 1.40
CA ILE A 29 2.33 -9.72 0.75
C ILE A 29 1.35 -10.89 0.56
N ALA A 30 0.53 -11.19 1.58
CA ALA A 30 -0.46 -12.26 1.50
C ALA A 30 -1.54 -11.97 0.44
N ILE A 31 -1.98 -10.72 0.32
CA ILE A 31 -3.02 -10.28 -0.62
C ILE A 31 -2.50 -10.27 -2.07
N GLU A 32 -1.28 -9.79 -2.27
CA GLU A 32 -0.72 -9.48 -3.59
C GLU A 32 -0.12 -10.71 -4.27
N SER A 33 0.69 -11.49 -3.55
CA SER A 33 1.43 -12.62 -4.12
C SER A 33 1.15 -13.95 -3.44
N GLY A 34 0.41 -13.94 -2.33
CA GLY A 34 0.28 -15.11 -1.46
C GLY A 34 1.62 -15.55 -0.85
N GLY A 35 2.63 -14.67 -0.82
CA GLY A 35 3.99 -14.96 -0.37
C GLY A 35 4.92 -15.56 -1.43
N ASN A 36 4.58 -15.49 -2.72
CA ASN A 36 5.42 -15.99 -3.81
C ASN A 36 6.26 -14.86 -4.44
N PRO A 37 7.60 -14.87 -4.30
CA PRO A 37 8.46 -13.79 -4.79
C PRO A 37 8.64 -13.77 -6.31
N ALA A 38 8.24 -14.83 -7.01
CA ALA A 38 8.39 -14.94 -8.46
C ALA A 38 7.20 -14.39 -9.26
N VAL A 39 6.13 -13.94 -8.59
CA VAL A 39 4.89 -13.51 -9.26
C VAL A 39 5.12 -12.26 -10.10
N VAL A 40 4.67 -12.32 -11.35
CA VAL A 40 4.57 -11.16 -12.24
C VAL A 40 3.13 -11.08 -12.73
N SER A 41 2.43 -9.98 -12.44
CA SER A 41 1.05 -9.79 -12.92
C SER A 41 1.03 -9.48 -14.42
N LYS A 42 -0.14 -9.66 -15.05
CA LYS A 42 -0.38 -9.25 -16.44
C LYS A 42 -0.09 -7.76 -16.70
N SER A 43 -0.16 -6.93 -15.65
CA SER A 43 0.07 -5.49 -15.74
C SER A 43 1.49 -5.06 -15.39
N GLY A 44 2.41 -6.02 -15.25
CA GLY A 44 3.83 -5.77 -14.98
C GLY A 44 4.19 -5.51 -13.52
N ALA A 45 3.30 -5.82 -12.57
CA ALA A 45 3.61 -5.76 -11.15
C ALA A 45 4.42 -6.99 -10.73
N VAL A 46 5.44 -6.84 -9.88
CA VAL A 46 6.48 -7.86 -9.64
C VAL A 46 6.66 -8.13 -8.15
N GLY A 47 6.86 -9.41 -7.83
CA GLY A 47 7.36 -9.88 -6.54
C GLY A 47 6.32 -9.93 -5.42
N LEU A 48 6.82 -9.98 -4.18
CA LEU A 48 6.02 -10.25 -2.99
C LEU A 48 4.92 -9.22 -2.75
N MET A 49 5.22 -7.95 -2.95
CA MET A 49 4.32 -6.82 -2.76
C MET A 49 3.75 -6.28 -4.08
N GLN A 50 3.99 -6.96 -5.20
CA GLN A 50 3.49 -6.57 -6.54
C GLN A 50 3.76 -5.09 -6.88
N LEU A 51 5.04 -4.69 -6.82
CA LEU A 51 5.46 -3.34 -7.22
C LEU A 51 5.62 -3.23 -8.73
N LYS A 52 5.25 -2.10 -9.31
CA LYS A 52 5.48 -1.81 -10.73
C LYS A 52 6.72 -0.95 -10.88
N PRO A 53 7.71 -1.36 -11.71
CA PRO A 53 8.90 -0.55 -11.97
C PRO A 53 8.60 0.90 -12.31
N SER A 54 7.73 1.12 -13.30
CA SER A 54 7.47 2.45 -13.88
C SER A 54 6.62 3.38 -13.03
N THR A 55 6.01 2.89 -11.94
CA THR A 55 5.19 3.70 -11.02
C THR A 55 5.78 3.66 -9.61
N SER A 56 5.34 2.73 -8.77
CA SER A 56 5.76 2.66 -7.35
C SER A 56 7.27 2.47 -7.21
N GLY A 57 7.89 1.67 -8.09
CA GLY A 57 9.33 1.50 -8.13
C GLY A 57 10.09 2.81 -8.41
N ARG A 58 9.63 3.57 -9.41
CA ARG A 58 10.18 4.87 -9.79
C ARG A 58 9.99 5.93 -8.68
N ASP A 59 8.84 5.94 -8.01
CA ASP A 59 8.60 6.86 -6.89
C ASP A 59 9.53 6.57 -5.72
N VAL A 60 9.78 5.30 -5.40
CA VAL A 60 10.77 4.90 -4.40
C VAL A 60 12.18 5.31 -4.83
N TYR A 61 12.58 5.07 -6.08
CA TYR A 61 13.90 5.49 -6.59
C TYR A 61 14.09 7.00 -6.46
N ARG A 62 13.08 7.78 -6.84
CA ARG A 62 13.10 9.25 -6.69
C ARG A 62 13.26 9.64 -5.23
N ARG A 63 12.53 9.00 -4.30
CA ARG A 63 12.61 9.27 -2.86
C ARG A 63 13.99 8.99 -2.27
N MET A 64 14.70 8.01 -2.83
CA MET A 64 16.09 7.65 -2.45
C MET A 64 17.15 8.55 -3.12
N GLY A 65 16.74 9.47 -4.00
CA GLY A 65 17.68 10.26 -4.80
C GLY A 65 18.34 9.48 -5.95
N TRP A 66 17.81 8.31 -6.29
CA TRP A 66 18.30 7.49 -7.41
C TRP A 66 17.60 7.86 -8.72
N ARG A 67 18.30 7.66 -9.83
CA ARG A 67 17.75 7.86 -11.19
C ARG A 67 17.17 6.55 -11.72
N GLY A 68 16.17 6.66 -12.59
CA GLY A 68 15.55 5.51 -13.27
C GLY A 68 14.49 4.83 -12.42
N GLU A 69 14.39 3.51 -12.57
CA GLU A 69 13.41 2.65 -11.92
C GLU A 69 14.03 1.27 -11.65
N PRO A 70 13.51 0.47 -10.69
CA PRO A 70 14.05 -0.85 -10.41
C PRO A 70 13.80 -1.81 -11.58
N SER A 71 14.76 -2.66 -11.84
CA SER A 71 14.61 -3.76 -12.79
C SER A 71 13.68 -4.86 -12.26
N VAL A 72 13.16 -5.69 -13.16
CA VAL A 72 12.34 -6.86 -12.79
C VAL A 72 13.12 -7.84 -11.91
N SER A 73 14.42 -8.02 -12.14
CA SER A 73 15.25 -8.91 -11.33
C SER A 73 15.43 -8.36 -9.91
N GLU A 74 15.64 -7.06 -9.74
CA GLU A 74 15.66 -6.42 -8.43
C GLU A 74 14.34 -6.60 -7.69
N LEU A 75 13.20 -6.42 -8.37
CA LEU A 75 11.88 -6.61 -7.74
C LEU A 75 11.53 -8.08 -7.47
N LYS A 76 12.24 -9.05 -8.06
CA LYS A 76 12.10 -10.48 -7.71
C LYS A 76 12.92 -10.86 -6.46
N ASN A 77 13.88 -10.06 -6.06
CA ASN A 77 14.60 -10.28 -4.80
C ASN A 77 13.67 -9.92 -3.60
N PRO A 78 13.39 -10.86 -2.68
CA PRO A 78 12.48 -10.63 -1.54
C PRO A 78 12.84 -9.41 -0.70
N GLU A 79 14.11 -9.25 -0.32
CA GLU A 79 14.57 -8.17 0.55
C GLU A 79 14.37 -6.80 -0.10
N ARG A 80 14.78 -6.67 -1.37
CA ARG A 80 14.60 -5.45 -2.17
C ARG A 80 13.12 -5.16 -2.37
N ASN A 81 12.32 -6.16 -2.73
CA ASN A 81 10.88 -5.97 -2.98
C ASN A 81 10.15 -5.49 -1.72
N ILE A 82 10.38 -6.15 -0.58
CA ILE A 82 9.75 -5.78 0.70
C ILE A 82 10.22 -4.40 1.15
N SER A 83 11.53 -4.13 1.09
CA SER A 83 12.04 -2.81 1.47
C SER A 83 11.48 -1.69 0.58
N MET A 84 11.34 -1.91 -0.73
CA MET A 84 10.76 -0.92 -1.62
C MET A 84 9.24 -0.76 -1.40
N GLY A 85 8.54 -1.84 -1.06
CA GLY A 85 7.11 -1.77 -0.77
C GLY A 85 6.83 -1.03 0.53
N ALA A 86 7.63 -1.27 1.57
CA ALA A 86 7.61 -0.49 2.80
C ALA A 86 7.91 0.99 2.54
N ALA A 87 8.93 1.29 1.73
CA ALA A 87 9.23 2.66 1.32
C ALA A 87 8.05 3.31 0.58
N TYR A 88 7.38 2.58 -0.31
CA TYR A 88 6.22 3.11 -1.04
C TYR A 88 5.02 3.38 -0.12
N LEU A 89 4.74 2.51 0.84
CA LEU A 89 3.71 2.75 1.87
C LEU A 89 4.01 4.02 2.66
N SER A 90 5.26 4.20 3.10
CA SER A 90 5.71 5.40 3.80
C SER A 90 5.62 6.66 2.92
N ILE A 91 5.85 6.56 1.61
CA ILE A 91 5.65 7.66 0.65
C ILE A 91 4.17 8.05 0.56
N LEU A 92 3.25 7.09 0.54
CA LEU A 92 1.82 7.36 0.48
C LEU A 92 1.34 8.08 1.74
N GLU A 93 1.71 7.56 2.90
CA GLU A 93 1.36 8.09 4.22
C GLU A 93 1.91 9.51 4.44
N ASN A 94 3.19 9.73 4.16
CA ASN A 94 3.86 11.01 4.41
C ASN A 94 3.76 12.01 3.25
N GLY A 95 3.08 11.65 2.16
CA GLY A 95 2.94 12.48 0.97
C GLY A 95 1.49 12.85 0.71
N PRO A 96 0.82 12.20 -0.27
CA PRO A 96 -0.54 12.56 -0.65
C PRO A 96 -1.53 12.45 0.50
N LEU A 97 -1.35 11.51 1.44
CA LEU A 97 -2.28 11.26 2.55
C LEU A 97 -1.92 12.01 3.85
N ALA A 98 -0.81 12.74 3.86
CA ALA A 98 -0.36 13.43 5.06
C ALA A 98 -1.44 14.40 5.59
N GLY A 99 -1.77 14.28 6.88
CA GLY A 99 -2.79 15.09 7.55
C GLY A 99 -4.06 14.33 7.92
N ILE A 100 -4.24 13.09 7.47
CA ILE A 100 -5.25 12.18 8.05
C ILE A 100 -4.83 11.86 9.49
N LYS A 101 -5.72 12.11 10.45
CA LYS A 101 -5.42 12.05 11.89
C LYS A 101 -5.73 10.70 12.51
N ASP A 102 -6.85 10.09 12.12
CA ASP A 102 -7.24 8.80 12.65
C ASP A 102 -6.33 7.70 12.08
N PRO A 103 -5.62 6.91 12.93
CA PRO A 103 -4.68 5.90 12.45
C PRO A 103 -5.33 4.75 11.66
N GLN A 104 -6.58 4.41 11.97
CA GLN A 104 -7.31 3.36 11.27
C GLN A 104 -7.82 3.86 9.92
N VAL A 105 -8.32 5.10 9.84
CA VAL A 105 -8.64 5.76 8.57
C VAL A 105 -7.40 5.91 7.71
N MET A 106 -6.26 6.34 8.29
CA MET A 106 -4.97 6.40 7.58
C MET A 106 -4.60 5.03 7.00
N ARG A 107 -4.70 3.96 7.80
CA ARG A 107 -4.41 2.60 7.35
C ARG A 107 -5.30 2.20 6.16
N TYR A 108 -6.60 2.47 6.21
CA TYR A 108 -7.52 2.19 5.10
C TYR A 108 -7.21 3.03 3.86
N ALA A 109 -6.94 4.32 4.04
CA ALA A 109 -6.57 5.22 2.95
C ALA A 109 -5.27 4.78 2.26
N VAL A 110 -4.25 4.36 3.02
CA VAL A 110 -3.00 3.83 2.50
C VAL A 110 -3.23 2.58 1.66
N VAL A 111 -4.01 1.59 2.13
CA VAL A 111 -4.22 0.36 1.35
C VAL A 111 -5.08 0.57 0.09
N VAL A 112 -6.09 1.44 0.15
CA VAL A 112 -6.85 1.82 -1.05
C VAL A 112 -5.95 2.54 -2.04
N SER A 113 -5.11 3.46 -1.56
CA SER A 113 -4.14 4.18 -2.36
C SER A 113 -3.05 3.28 -2.94
N TYR A 114 -2.65 2.24 -2.22
CA TYR A 114 -1.70 1.23 -2.70
C TYR A 114 -2.29 0.46 -3.90
N ALA A 115 -3.56 0.06 -3.80
CA ALA A 115 -4.25 -0.71 -4.84
C ALA A 115 -4.62 0.12 -6.07
N ASN A 116 -5.04 1.38 -5.87
CA ASN A 116 -5.71 2.18 -6.91
C ASN A 116 -5.11 3.58 -7.12
N GLY A 117 -4.11 3.97 -6.34
CA GLY A 117 -3.47 5.28 -6.39
C GLY A 117 -4.18 6.33 -5.51
N ALA A 118 -3.40 7.10 -4.75
CA ALA A 118 -3.93 8.09 -3.81
C ALA A 118 -4.81 9.16 -4.48
N GLY A 119 -4.47 9.58 -5.70
CA GLY A 119 -5.29 10.54 -6.43
C GLY A 119 -6.69 10.00 -6.78
N ALA A 120 -6.85 8.70 -7.00
CA ALA A 120 -8.16 8.10 -7.26
C ALA A 120 -9.04 8.12 -6.00
N LEU A 121 -8.43 7.87 -4.83
CA LEU A 121 -9.10 8.00 -3.54
C LEU A 121 -9.47 9.45 -3.24
N LEU A 122 -8.52 10.38 -3.25
CA LEU A 122 -8.75 11.76 -2.82
C LEU A 122 -9.84 12.45 -3.66
N ARG A 123 -9.91 12.15 -4.96
CA ARG A 123 -10.93 12.70 -5.87
C ARG A 123 -12.37 12.22 -5.60
N THR A 124 -12.57 11.21 -4.75
CA THR A 124 -13.94 10.83 -4.32
C THR A 124 -14.48 11.77 -3.24
N PHE A 125 -13.61 12.56 -2.62
CA PHE A 125 -13.92 13.60 -1.63
C PHE A 125 -13.91 14.97 -2.32
N SER A 126 -12.73 15.43 -2.74
CA SER A 126 -12.56 16.71 -3.41
C SER A 126 -11.48 16.69 -4.50
N SER A 127 -11.56 17.63 -5.44
CA SER A 127 -10.49 17.86 -6.42
C SER A 127 -9.27 18.56 -5.81
N ASN A 128 -9.46 19.29 -4.70
CA ASN A 128 -8.39 19.88 -3.91
C ASN A 128 -7.95 18.87 -2.84
N ARG A 129 -6.64 18.63 -2.75
CA ARG A 129 -6.07 17.70 -1.77
C ARG A 129 -6.38 18.13 -0.33
N GLN A 130 -6.25 19.41 0.00
CA GLN A 130 -6.42 19.89 1.38
C GLN A 130 -7.86 19.65 1.84
N ASP A 131 -8.84 20.09 1.04
CA ASP A 131 -10.26 19.88 1.29
C ASP A 131 -10.59 18.38 1.39
N ALA A 132 -10.02 17.53 0.51
CA ALA A 132 -10.21 16.09 0.59
C ALA A 132 -9.70 15.49 1.91
N ILE A 133 -8.58 15.97 2.44
CA ILE A 133 -8.03 15.52 3.73
C ILE A 133 -8.88 16.02 4.90
N GLU A 134 -9.46 17.22 4.80
CA GLU A 134 -10.39 17.76 5.79
C GLU A 134 -11.67 16.93 5.83
N GLU A 135 -12.29 16.66 4.67
CA GLU A 135 -13.46 15.78 4.59
C GLU A 135 -13.18 14.36 5.09
N ILE A 136 -12.00 13.80 4.82
CA ILE A 136 -11.61 12.48 5.36
C ILE A 136 -11.52 12.51 6.90
N ASN A 137 -11.04 13.61 7.48
CA ASN A 137 -10.90 13.74 8.93
C ASN A 137 -12.24 13.95 9.65
N ASP A 138 -13.32 14.21 8.92
CA ASP A 138 -14.68 14.28 9.46
C ASP A 138 -15.35 12.89 9.56
N LEU A 139 -14.71 11.84 9.04
CA LEU A 139 -15.21 10.47 9.04
C LEU A 139 -14.48 9.61 10.06
N ASP A 140 -15.21 8.69 10.69
CA ASP A 140 -14.61 7.54 11.35
C ASP A 140 -14.22 6.42 10.34
N ALA A 141 -13.65 5.33 10.84
CA ALA A 141 -13.17 4.23 10.01
C ALA A 141 -14.30 3.49 9.27
N ASP A 142 -15.47 3.36 9.87
CA ASP A 142 -16.62 2.67 9.28
C ASP A 142 -17.29 3.54 8.22
N GLU A 143 -17.44 4.85 8.51
CA GLU A 143 -17.93 5.85 7.56
C GLU A 143 -16.98 6.01 6.36
N PHE A 144 -15.66 6.03 6.61
CA PHE A 144 -14.67 6.04 5.53
C PHE A 144 -14.78 4.78 4.66
N PHE A 145 -14.91 3.61 5.28
CA PHE A 145 -15.10 2.35 4.54
C PHE A 145 -16.38 2.39 3.70
N GLU A 146 -17.48 2.86 4.28
CA GLU A 146 -18.76 2.98 3.57
C GLU A 146 -18.67 3.98 2.40
N HIS A 147 -17.99 5.11 2.58
CA HIS A 147 -17.72 6.06 1.50
C HIS A 147 -16.94 5.41 0.37
N VAL A 148 -15.86 4.67 0.67
CA VAL A 148 -15.08 3.93 -0.34
C VAL A 148 -15.95 2.91 -1.08
N VAL A 149 -16.83 2.18 -0.38
CA VAL A 149 -17.78 1.24 -1.01
C VAL A 149 -18.73 1.95 -1.97
N LYS A 150 -19.29 3.10 -1.57
CA LYS A 150 -20.33 3.81 -2.33
C LYS A 150 -19.78 4.67 -3.47
N LYS A 151 -18.60 5.25 -3.30
CA LYS A 151 -18.10 6.35 -4.15
C LYS A 151 -16.85 6.02 -4.95
N HIS A 152 -16.05 5.04 -4.53
CA HIS A 152 -14.81 4.74 -5.25
C HIS A 152 -15.12 4.00 -6.57
N PRO A 153 -14.61 4.48 -7.73
CA PRO A 153 -14.97 3.90 -9.03
C PRO A 153 -14.40 2.50 -9.27
N ALA A 154 -13.32 2.15 -8.55
CA ALA A 154 -12.68 0.86 -8.67
C ALA A 154 -13.24 -0.14 -7.63
N PRO A 155 -13.86 -1.26 -8.04
CA PRO A 155 -14.40 -2.26 -7.11
C PRO A 155 -13.30 -2.98 -6.29
N GLN A 156 -12.03 -2.84 -6.70
CA GLN A 156 -10.90 -3.37 -5.96
C GLN A 156 -10.65 -2.62 -4.65
N ALA A 157 -11.00 -1.33 -4.54
CA ALA A 157 -10.70 -0.50 -3.38
C ALA A 157 -11.37 -1.02 -2.08
N PRO A 158 -12.71 -1.12 -1.99
CA PRO A 158 -13.36 -1.64 -0.78
C PRO A 158 -13.00 -3.12 -0.54
N ARG A 159 -12.83 -3.88 -1.63
CA ARG A 159 -12.40 -5.29 -1.54
C ARG A 159 -11.02 -5.43 -0.91
N TYR A 160 -10.13 -4.46 -1.12
CA TYR A 160 -8.79 -4.48 -0.55
C TYR A 160 -8.81 -4.27 0.97
N ILE A 161 -9.63 -3.34 1.46
CA ILE A 161 -9.85 -3.14 2.90
C ILE A 161 -10.38 -4.42 3.54
N TRP A 162 -11.39 -5.05 2.94
CA TRP A 162 -11.93 -6.32 3.43
C TRP A 162 -10.86 -7.44 3.47
N LYS A 163 -10.04 -7.55 2.42
CA LYS A 163 -8.94 -8.52 2.38
C LYS A 163 -7.88 -8.24 3.44
N LEU A 164 -7.58 -6.96 3.71
CA LEU A 164 -6.64 -6.55 4.76
C LEU A 164 -7.13 -7.02 6.12
N GLN A 165 -8.37 -6.71 6.48
CA GLN A 165 -8.98 -7.16 7.74
C GLN A 165 -8.88 -8.68 7.88
N LYS A 166 -9.28 -9.43 6.84
CA LYS A 166 -9.17 -10.90 6.84
C LYS A 166 -7.74 -11.42 6.94
N ALA A 167 -6.76 -10.71 6.39
CA ALA A 167 -5.37 -11.10 6.52
C ALA A 167 -4.86 -10.86 7.94
N LEU A 168 -5.21 -9.72 8.57
CA LEU A 168 -4.84 -9.39 9.94
C LEU A 168 -5.50 -10.33 10.96
N ASP A 169 -6.79 -10.66 10.79
CA ASP A 169 -7.51 -11.63 11.62
C ASP A 169 -6.88 -13.04 11.58
N ALA A 170 -6.15 -13.35 10.51
CA ALA A 170 -5.54 -14.65 10.27
C ALA A 170 -4.06 -14.73 10.67
N MET A 171 -3.48 -13.65 11.19
CA MET A 171 -2.12 -13.60 11.75
C MET A 171 -2.13 -13.95 13.23
#